data_AF-A0A2J8T2U8-F1
#
_entry.id   AF-A0A2J8T2U8-F1
#
_cell.length_a   1.000
_cell.length_b   1.000
_cell.length_c   1.000
_cell.angle_alpha   90.00
_cell.angle_beta   90.00
_cell.angle_gamma   90.00
#
_symmetry.space_group_name_H-M   'P 1'
#
loop_
_entity.id
_entity.type
_entity.pdbx_description
1 polymer ?
#
loop_
_entity_poly.entity_id
_entity_poly.type
_entity_poly.pdbx_seq_one_letter_code
_entity_poly.pdbx_strand_id
1 'polypeptide(L)'
;MYQTVGHHAIDLYAEAMALPLYRRTIRGRSLDTRQVYTKCEGDEVEDLYELLKLVKEKEEVEGISVGAILSDYQRIRVENVCKRLNLQPLAYLWQRNQEDLLREMISSNIQAMIIKVAALGLDPDKHLGKTLDQMEPYLIELSKKYGVHVCGEGGEYETFTLDCPLFKK
;
A
#
# COMPACT_ATOMS: atom_id res chain seq x y z
N MET A 1 -2.41 -6.61 7.59
CA MET A 1 -1.96 -5.24 7.24
C MET A 1 -1.52 -5.09 5.77
N TYR A 2 -1.00 -6.16 5.14
CA TYR A 2 -0.23 -6.06 3.90
C TYR A 2 -0.96 -6.62 2.67
N GLN A 3 -0.63 -6.09 1.50
CA GLN A 3 -1.02 -6.65 0.21
C GLN A 3 -0.34 -8.02 0.02
N THR A 4 -1.11 -9.03 -0.40
CA THR A 4 -0.57 -10.38 -0.67
C THR A 4 -0.62 -10.76 -2.15
N VAL A 5 -1.55 -10.22 -2.95
CA VAL A 5 -1.55 -10.47 -4.40
C VAL A 5 -0.45 -9.63 -5.05
N GLY A 6 0.32 -10.23 -5.95
CA GLY A 6 1.43 -9.55 -6.64
C GLY A 6 2.72 -9.44 -5.82
N HIS A 7 2.75 -9.85 -4.54
CA HIS A 7 3.94 -9.68 -3.70
C HIS A 7 5.19 -10.42 -4.22
N HIS A 8 5.03 -11.46 -5.03
CA HIS A 8 6.12 -12.21 -5.64
C HIS A 8 6.94 -11.39 -6.64
N ALA A 9 6.39 -10.28 -7.16
CA ALA A 9 7.01 -9.45 -8.19
C ALA A 9 7.60 -8.12 -7.65
N ILE A 10 7.68 -7.95 -6.33
CA ILE A 10 8.26 -6.73 -5.71
C ILE A 10 9.76 -6.58 -5.99
N ASP A 11 10.47 -7.68 -6.21
CA ASP A 11 11.85 -7.68 -6.70
C ASP A 11 12.01 -6.95 -8.03
N LEU A 12 11.03 -7.08 -8.93
CA LEU A 12 11.01 -6.34 -10.20
C LEU A 12 10.94 -4.82 -9.97
N TYR A 13 10.23 -4.33 -8.94
CA TYR A 13 10.23 -2.90 -8.61
C TYR A 13 11.60 -2.42 -8.14
N ALA A 14 12.29 -3.21 -7.34
CA ALA A 14 13.63 -2.87 -6.87
C ALA A 14 14.63 -2.79 -8.03
N GLU A 15 14.54 -3.74 -8.98
CA GLU A 15 15.33 -3.70 -10.21
C GLU A 15 14.98 -2.50 -11.09
N ALA A 16 13.69 -2.23 -11.30
CA ALA A 16 13.21 -1.12 -12.13
C ALA A 16 13.61 0.24 -11.52
N MET A 17 13.49 0.42 -10.20
CA MET A 17 13.89 1.66 -9.53
C MET A 17 15.41 1.77 -9.30
N ALA A 18 16.14 0.67 -9.45
CA ALA A 18 17.53 0.52 -9.05
C ALA A 18 17.77 0.93 -7.58
N LEU A 19 16.97 0.36 -6.68
CA LEU A 19 17.02 0.58 -5.24
C LEU A 19 17.20 -0.76 -4.49
N PRO A 20 17.82 -0.78 -3.30
CA PRO A 20 17.93 -1.98 -2.50
C PRO A 20 16.55 -2.48 -2.03
N LEU A 21 16.38 -3.80 -1.98
CA LEU A 21 15.17 -4.45 -1.48
C LEU A 21 15.44 -5.23 -0.20
N TYR A 22 14.68 -4.90 0.83
CA TYR A 22 14.67 -5.61 2.10
C TYR A 22 13.35 -6.35 2.28
N ARG A 23 13.43 -7.66 2.55
CA ARG A 23 12.25 -8.51 2.76
C ARG A 23 12.40 -9.27 4.06
N ARG A 24 11.26 -9.44 4.75
CA ARG A 24 11.13 -10.32 5.91
C ARG A 24 9.85 -11.12 5.78
N THR A 25 9.92 -12.41 6.08
CA THR A 25 8.73 -13.25 6.21
C THR A 25 7.93 -12.82 7.44
N ILE A 26 6.64 -12.58 7.26
CA ILE A 26 5.71 -12.37 8.38
C ILE A 26 5.48 -13.71 9.07
N ARG A 27 5.84 -13.80 10.35
CA ARG A 27 5.62 -14.96 11.21
C ARG A 27 4.48 -14.71 12.19
N GLY A 28 4.31 -13.46 12.59
CA GLY A 28 3.23 -13.01 13.45
C GLY A 28 1.87 -13.06 12.78
N ARG A 29 0.83 -12.84 13.57
CA ARG A 29 -0.56 -12.72 13.11
C ARG A 29 -1.11 -11.35 13.47
N SER A 30 -2.26 -10.99 12.92
CA SER A 30 -2.97 -9.78 13.35
C SER A 30 -3.64 -10.05 14.71
N LEU A 31 -2.93 -9.77 15.82
CA LEU A 31 -3.38 -10.05 17.19
C LEU A 31 -4.01 -8.81 17.84
N ASP A 32 -3.30 -7.68 17.86
CA ASP A 32 -3.84 -6.43 18.39
C ASP A 32 -4.52 -5.64 17.27
N THR A 33 -5.86 -5.66 17.28
CA THR A 33 -6.69 -4.95 16.30
C THR A 33 -7.30 -3.65 16.82
N ARG A 34 -6.89 -3.18 18.01
CA ARG A 34 -7.42 -1.96 18.63
C ARG A 34 -6.96 -0.71 17.87
N GLN A 35 -7.61 0.41 18.18
CA GLN A 35 -7.25 1.73 17.62
C GLN A 35 -5.85 2.17 18.02
N VAL A 36 -5.44 1.90 19.26
CA VAL A 36 -4.07 2.19 19.73
C VAL A 36 -3.30 0.88 19.77
N TYR A 37 -2.22 0.80 18.98
CA TYR A 37 -1.35 -0.37 19.00
C TYR A 37 -0.43 -0.35 20.22
N THR A 38 -0.41 -1.44 20.97
CA THR A 38 0.59 -1.72 21.99
C THR A 38 1.41 -2.92 21.56
N LYS A 39 2.73 -2.90 21.83
CA LYS A 39 3.61 -4.03 21.54
C LYS A 39 2.96 -5.35 21.99
N CYS A 40 2.78 -6.26 21.04
CA CYS A 40 2.14 -7.55 21.26
C CYS A 40 3.03 -8.66 20.68
N GLU A 41 3.44 -9.60 21.54
CA GLU A 41 4.29 -10.71 21.10
C GLU A 41 3.53 -11.61 20.12
N GLY A 42 4.20 -11.98 19.02
CA GLY A 42 3.59 -12.78 17.95
C GLY A 42 2.69 -11.98 17.01
N ASP A 43 2.65 -10.64 17.13
CA ASP A 43 1.90 -9.79 16.20
C ASP A 43 2.71 -9.44 14.94
N GLU A 44 2.04 -9.34 13.78
CA GLU A 44 2.66 -9.00 12.48
C GLU A 44 3.36 -7.63 12.46
N VAL A 45 3.03 -6.75 13.39
CA VAL A 45 3.69 -5.44 13.55
C VAL A 45 5.11 -5.57 14.13
N GLU A 46 5.39 -6.61 14.92
CA GLU A 46 6.75 -6.84 15.41
C GLU A 46 7.67 -7.36 14.31
N ASP A 47 7.14 -8.07 13.30
CA ASP A 47 7.92 -8.40 12.11
C ASP A 47 8.29 -7.16 11.30
N LEU A 48 7.39 -6.17 11.20
CA LEU A 48 7.69 -4.87 10.60
C LEU A 48 8.77 -4.12 11.40
N TYR A 49 8.70 -4.14 12.73
CA TYR A 49 9.71 -3.53 13.59
C TYR A 49 11.11 -4.10 13.31
N GLU A 50 11.24 -5.43 13.28
CA GLU A 50 12.53 -6.07 13.02
C GLU A 50 13.06 -5.80 11.60
N LEU A 51 12.18 -5.71 10.60
CA LEU A 51 12.58 -5.33 9.23
C LEU A 51 13.07 -3.89 9.17
N LEU A 52 12.33 -2.93 9.73
CA LEU A 52 12.69 -1.52 9.70
C LEU A 52 13.93 -1.21 10.54
N LYS A 53 14.15 -1.96 11.64
CA LYS A 53 15.39 -1.89 12.41
C LYS A 53 16.60 -2.26 11.56
N LEU A 54 16.51 -3.38 10.83
CA LEU A 54 17.57 -3.82 9.91
C LEU A 54 17.85 -2.78 8.82
N VAL A 55 16.81 -2.19 8.22
CA VAL A 55 16.96 -1.15 7.19
C VAL A 55 17.64 0.09 7.77
N LYS A 56 17.21 0.55 8.94
CA LYS A 56 17.82 1.70 9.62
C LYS A 56 19.31 1.51 9.87
N GLU A 57 19.71 0.31 10.31
CA GLU A 57 21.11 -0.02 10.58
C GLU A 57 21.97 -0.09 9.30
N LYS A 58 21.36 -0.37 8.14
CA LYS A 58 22.08 -0.55 6.87
C LYS A 58 22.10 0.69 5.97
N GLU A 59 21.04 1.49 5.98
CA GLU A 59 20.80 2.56 5.00
C GLU A 59 20.82 3.97 5.65
N GLU A 60 21.09 4.09 6.95
CA GLU A 60 21.13 5.36 7.70
C GLU A 60 19.90 6.27 7.48
N VAL A 61 18.71 5.67 7.33
CA VAL A 61 17.48 6.41 7.08
C VAL A 61 16.93 7.12 8.32
N GLU A 62 16.31 8.28 8.10
CA GLU A 62 15.69 9.10 9.14
C GLU A 62 14.15 9.02 9.15
N GLY A 63 13.56 8.51 8.07
CA GLY A 63 12.11 8.46 7.92
C GLY A 63 11.62 7.28 7.08
N ILE A 64 10.33 6.99 7.21
CA ILE A 64 9.63 5.93 6.50
C ILE A 64 8.40 6.53 5.83
N SER A 65 8.32 6.43 4.51
CA SER A 65 7.12 6.79 3.76
C SER A 65 6.18 5.60 3.62
N VAL A 66 4.88 5.85 3.79
CA VAL A 66 3.84 4.82 3.67
C VAL A 66 2.69 5.29 2.79
N GLY A 67 2.13 4.34 2.04
CA GLY A 67 1.01 4.57 1.12
C GLY A 67 -0.38 4.42 1.73
N ALA A 68 -0.54 4.54 3.05
CA ALA A 68 -1.87 4.47 3.68
C ALA A 68 -2.70 5.71 3.30
N ILE A 69 -3.88 5.51 2.71
CA ILE A 69 -4.75 6.61 2.27
C ILE A 69 -5.84 6.88 3.31
N LEU A 70 -6.63 5.88 3.72
CA LEU A 70 -7.73 6.08 4.67
C LEU A 70 -7.56 5.24 5.95
N SER A 71 -6.91 4.09 5.87
CA SER A 71 -6.78 3.15 6.99
C SER A 71 -5.93 3.68 8.16
N ASP A 72 -6.61 4.12 9.23
CA ASP A 72 -5.96 4.42 10.52
C ASP A 72 -5.29 3.19 11.13
N TYR A 73 -5.84 1.99 10.89
CA TYR A 73 -5.25 0.74 11.36
C TYR A 73 -3.80 0.59 10.86
N GLN A 74 -3.58 0.80 9.57
CA GLN A 74 -2.25 0.69 8.96
C GLN A 74 -1.34 1.83 9.44
N ARG A 75 -1.82 3.08 9.40
CA ARG A 75 -1.03 4.25 9.82
C ARG A 75 -0.52 4.13 11.25
N ILE A 76 -1.40 3.83 12.21
CA ILE A 76 -1.05 3.83 13.64
C ILE A 76 0.00 2.76 13.95
N ARG A 77 -0.03 1.61 13.27
CA ARG A 77 0.94 0.52 13.46
C ARG A 77 2.31 0.90 12.94
N VAL A 78 2.38 1.55 11.78
CA VAL A 78 3.61 2.12 11.24
C VAL A 78 4.15 3.21 12.17
N GLU A 79 3.31 4.15 12.59
CA GLU A 79 3.70 5.24 13.49
C GLU A 79 4.25 4.71 14.82
N ASN A 80 3.67 3.64 15.36
CA ASN A 80 4.18 2.99 16.58
C ASN A 80 5.60 2.44 16.39
N VAL A 81 5.83 1.72 15.29
CA VAL A 81 7.15 1.18 14.96
C VAL A 81 8.16 2.31 14.73
N CYS A 82 7.80 3.32 13.95
CA CYS A 82 8.64 4.50 13.69
C CYS A 82 9.02 5.23 14.99
N LYS A 83 8.06 5.43 15.90
CA LYS A 83 8.30 6.04 17.21
C LYS A 83 9.32 5.25 18.02
N ARG A 84 9.21 3.92 18.05
CA ARG A 84 10.14 3.04 18.79
C ARG A 84 11.55 3.01 18.18
N LEU A 85 11.65 3.23 16.87
CA LEU A 85 12.93 3.25 16.14
C LEU A 85 13.51 4.65 16.00
N ASN A 86 12.84 5.69 16.51
CA ASN A 86 13.21 7.10 16.26
C ASN A 86 13.36 7.37 14.75
N LEU A 87 12.29 7.10 14.01
CA LEU A 87 12.12 7.39 12.58
C LEU A 87 10.91 8.30 12.39
N GLN A 88 10.97 9.20 11.41
CA GLN A 88 9.85 10.06 11.04
C GLN A 88 8.87 9.31 10.12
N PRO A 89 7.61 9.07 10.51
CA PRO A 89 6.60 8.56 9.59
C PRO A 89 6.16 9.67 8.60
N LEU A 90 6.10 9.33 7.31
CA LEU A 90 5.71 10.21 6.22
C LEU A 90 4.49 9.62 5.48
N ALA A 91 3.30 9.95 5.96
CA ALA A 91 2.02 9.47 5.42
C ALA A 91 1.34 10.54 4.53
N TYR A 92 2.00 10.91 3.43
CA TYR A 92 1.57 12.02 2.56
C TYR A 92 0.19 11.85 1.92
N LEU A 93 -0.27 10.60 1.75
CA LEU A 93 -1.53 10.29 1.10
C LEU A 93 -2.72 10.24 2.07
N TRP A 94 -2.45 10.32 3.38
CA TRP A 94 -3.47 10.09 4.39
C TRP A 94 -4.57 11.17 4.36
N GLN A 95 -5.84 10.74 4.35
CA GLN A 95 -7.07 11.54 4.16
C GLN A 95 -7.04 12.54 3.00
N ARG A 96 -6.17 12.35 2.00
CA ARG A 96 -6.35 13.00 0.71
C ARG A 96 -7.66 12.52 0.08
N ASN A 97 -8.27 13.39 -0.72
CA ASN A 97 -9.42 13.01 -1.53
C ASN A 97 -9.02 11.89 -2.51
N GLN A 98 -9.79 10.80 -2.52
CA GLN A 98 -9.46 9.61 -3.31
C GLN A 98 -9.63 9.82 -4.82
N GLU A 99 -10.63 10.59 -5.25
CA GLU A 99 -10.77 10.90 -6.69
C GLU A 99 -9.60 11.73 -7.19
N ASP A 100 -9.17 12.72 -6.41
CA ASP A 100 -8.01 13.54 -6.75
C ASP A 100 -6.73 12.70 -6.79
N LEU A 101 -6.53 11.82 -5.79
CA LEU A 101 -5.37 10.92 -5.77
C LEU A 101 -5.34 10.00 -6.99
N LEU A 102 -6.48 9.40 -7.36
CA LEU A 102 -6.55 8.52 -8.54
C LEU A 102 -6.17 9.29 -9.81
N ARG A 103 -6.71 10.50 -9.99
CA ARG A 103 -6.39 11.37 -11.14
C ARG A 103 -4.94 11.85 -11.13
N GLU A 104 -4.39 12.15 -9.96
CA GLU A 104 -2.98 12.51 -9.77
C GLU A 104 -2.07 11.33 -10.17
N MET A 105 -2.39 10.10 -9.79
CA MET A 105 -1.63 8.91 -10.19
C MET A 105 -1.66 8.71 -11.72
N ILE A 106 -2.83 8.82 -12.33
CA ILE A 106 -3.02 8.68 -13.79
C ILE A 106 -2.23 9.78 -14.52
N SER A 107 -2.42 11.04 -14.15
CA SER A 107 -1.73 12.18 -14.78
C SER A 107 -0.21 12.19 -14.53
N SER A 108 0.25 11.54 -13.47
CA SER A 108 1.68 11.31 -13.21
C SER A 108 2.26 10.13 -13.99
N ASN A 109 1.52 9.56 -14.95
CA ASN A 109 1.91 8.42 -15.78
C ASN A 109 2.23 7.15 -14.97
N ILE A 110 1.52 6.91 -13.86
CA ILE A 110 1.62 5.64 -13.12
C ILE A 110 0.74 4.61 -13.83
N GLN A 111 1.35 3.64 -14.49
CA GLN A 111 0.69 2.55 -15.20
C GLN A 111 0.37 1.41 -14.23
N ALA A 112 -0.66 1.58 -13.40
CA ALA A 112 -1.12 0.56 -12.48
C ALA A 112 -2.29 -0.26 -13.05
N MET A 113 -2.20 -1.58 -12.93
CA MET A 113 -3.18 -2.56 -13.40
C MET A 113 -3.90 -3.23 -12.25
N ILE A 114 -5.20 -3.48 -12.37
CA ILE A 114 -5.99 -4.23 -11.38
C ILE A 114 -5.62 -5.73 -11.46
N ILE A 115 -5.18 -6.27 -10.32
CA ILE A 115 -4.76 -7.69 -10.16
C ILE A 115 -5.66 -8.49 -9.23
N LYS A 116 -6.57 -7.83 -8.51
CA LYS A 116 -7.57 -8.45 -7.65
C LYS A 116 -8.78 -7.53 -7.55
N VAL A 117 -9.97 -8.11 -7.45
CA VAL A 117 -11.20 -7.40 -7.12
C VAL A 117 -11.98 -8.17 -6.04
N ALA A 118 -12.66 -7.45 -5.15
CA ALA A 118 -13.39 -8.00 -4.01
C ALA A 118 -14.50 -7.07 -3.51
N ALA A 119 -15.11 -6.26 -4.39
CA ALA A 119 -16.20 -5.34 -4.03
C ALA A 119 -17.41 -5.49 -4.94
N LEU A 120 -18.57 -5.08 -4.42
CA LEU A 120 -19.81 -5.08 -5.20
C LEU A 120 -19.67 -4.20 -6.45
N GLY A 121 -20.03 -4.76 -7.60
CA GLY A 121 -19.88 -4.11 -8.90
C GLY A 121 -18.54 -4.38 -9.59
N LEU A 122 -17.50 -4.84 -8.87
CA LEU A 122 -16.27 -5.26 -9.51
C LEU A 122 -16.31 -6.75 -9.90
N ASP A 123 -16.47 -6.98 -11.20
CA ASP A 123 -16.43 -8.29 -11.84
C ASP A 123 -14.99 -8.68 -12.27
N PRO A 124 -14.43 -9.82 -11.79
CA PRO A 124 -13.11 -10.29 -12.18
C PRO A 124 -12.92 -10.44 -13.70
N ASP A 125 -13.90 -11.00 -14.40
CA ASP A 125 -13.80 -11.30 -15.84
C ASP A 125 -13.77 -10.02 -16.70
N LYS A 126 -14.28 -8.91 -16.14
CA LYS A 126 -14.36 -7.62 -16.84
C LYS A 126 -13.30 -6.62 -16.43
N HIS A 127 -12.74 -6.75 -15.23
CA HIS A 127 -11.92 -5.69 -14.63
C HIS A 127 -10.48 -6.10 -14.34
N LEU A 128 -10.19 -7.39 -14.14
CA LEU A 128 -8.81 -7.83 -14.02
C LEU A 128 -8.03 -7.52 -15.30
N GLY A 129 -6.81 -7.02 -15.15
CA GLY A 129 -5.96 -6.65 -16.28
C GLY A 129 -6.21 -5.24 -16.84
N LYS A 130 -7.22 -4.52 -16.38
CA LYS A 130 -7.42 -3.12 -16.78
C LYS A 130 -6.54 -2.17 -15.99
N THR A 131 -6.10 -1.09 -16.62
CA THR A 131 -5.36 -0.02 -15.94
C THR A 131 -6.27 0.86 -15.09
N LEU A 132 -5.70 1.58 -14.13
CA LEU A 132 -6.44 2.58 -13.34
C LEU A 132 -7.07 3.65 -14.22
N ASP A 133 -6.38 4.08 -15.27
CA ASP A 133 -6.90 5.02 -16.27
C ASP A 133 -8.16 4.48 -16.96
N GLN A 134 -8.12 3.24 -17.44
CA GLN A 134 -9.29 2.57 -18.04
C GLN A 134 -10.45 2.38 -17.06
N MET A 135 -10.16 2.29 -15.77
CA MET A 135 -11.12 2.01 -14.71
C MET A 135 -11.65 3.28 -14.02
N GLU A 136 -11.00 4.44 -14.17
CA GLU A 136 -11.32 5.67 -13.44
C GLU A 136 -12.81 6.05 -13.53
N PRO A 137 -13.43 6.15 -14.71
CA PRO A 137 -14.84 6.54 -14.81
C PRO A 137 -15.76 5.54 -14.10
N TYR A 138 -15.43 4.25 -14.18
CA TYR A 138 -16.21 3.17 -13.58
C TYR A 138 -16.09 3.14 -12.06
N LEU A 139 -14.89 3.34 -11.52
CA LEU A 139 -14.65 3.40 -10.07
C LEU A 139 -15.35 4.60 -9.44
N ILE A 140 -15.37 5.76 -10.10
CA ILE A 140 -16.12 6.93 -9.64
C ILE A 140 -17.63 6.66 -9.64
N GLU A 141 -18.15 6.00 -10.68
CA GLU A 141 -19.57 5.60 -10.72
C GLU A 141 -19.92 4.62 -9.59
N LEU A 142 -19.12 3.58 -9.40
CA LEU A 142 -19.32 2.60 -8.33
C LEU A 142 -19.27 3.25 -6.94
N SER A 143 -18.38 4.21 -6.74
CA SER A 143 -18.30 4.96 -5.49
C SER A 143 -19.60 5.72 -5.20
N LYS A 144 -20.15 6.42 -6.21
CA LYS A 144 -21.44 7.14 -6.08
C LYS A 144 -22.62 6.19 -5.84
N LYS A 145 -22.60 5.01 -6.45
CA LYS A 145 -23.73 4.07 -6.42
C LYS A 145 -23.75 3.16 -5.20
N TYR A 146 -22.58 2.69 -4.78
CA TYR A 146 -22.42 1.65 -3.76
C TYR A 146 -21.52 2.04 -2.60
N GLY A 147 -20.89 3.22 -2.64
CA GLY A 147 -19.96 3.67 -1.59
C GLY A 147 -18.58 3.00 -1.63
N VAL A 148 -18.25 2.34 -2.74
CA VAL A 148 -16.91 1.75 -2.99
C VAL A 148 -15.84 2.84 -2.91
N HIS A 149 -14.71 2.53 -2.31
CA HIS A 149 -13.56 3.41 -2.25
C HIS A 149 -12.85 3.48 -3.60
N VAL A 150 -12.76 4.69 -4.15
CA VAL A 150 -12.15 4.95 -5.47
C VAL A 150 -10.72 4.45 -5.55
N CYS A 151 -9.95 4.52 -4.46
CA CYS A 151 -8.58 4.01 -4.37
C CYS A 151 -8.46 2.56 -3.86
N GLY A 152 -9.57 1.82 -3.75
CA GLY A 152 -9.55 0.40 -3.36
C GLY A 152 -9.30 0.14 -1.87
N GLU A 153 -9.47 1.14 -1.02
CA GLU A 153 -9.33 1.00 0.44
C GLU A 153 -10.22 -0.12 0.98
N GLY A 154 -9.77 -0.78 2.06
CA GLY A 154 -10.46 -1.96 2.60
C GLY A 154 -10.23 -3.25 1.80
N GLY A 155 -9.42 -3.20 0.74
CA GLY A 155 -9.07 -4.37 -0.08
C GLY A 155 -10.10 -4.68 -1.17
N GLU A 156 -10.89 -3.68 -1.56
CA GLU A 156 -11.90 -3.75 -2.61
C GLU A 156 -11.32 -4.10 -3.99
N TYR A 157 -10.10 -3.63 -4.25
CA TYR A 157 -9.25 -4.12 -5.33
C TYR A 157 -7.78 -3.94 -4.95
N GLU A 158 -6.89 -4.67 -5.63
CA GLU A 158 -5.44 -4.47 -5.51
C GLU A 158 -4.86 -4.21 -6.89
N THR A 159 -3.78 -3.43 -6.95
CA THR A 159 -3.10 -3.09 -8.19
C THR A 159 -1.64 -3.53 -8.20
N PHE A 160 -1.09 -3.58 -9.41
CA PHE A 160 0.33 -3.75 -9.67
C PHE A 160 0.78 -2.67 -10.68
N THR A 161 1.79 -1.89 -10.33
CA THR A 161 2.38 -0.84 -11.16
C THR A 161 3.33 -1.45 -12.17
N LEU A 162 2.96 -1.45 -13.44
CA LEU A 162 3.77 -1.97 -14.52
C LEU A 162 4.88 -1.00 -14.94
N ASP A 163 4.61 0.30 -14.88
CA ASP A 163 5.55 1.35 -15.24
C ASP A 163 5.22 2.67 -14.52
N CYS A 164 6.21 3.50 -14.26
CA CYS A 164 6.05 4.88 -13.83
C CYS A 164 7.31 5.70 -14.08
N PRO A 165 7.27 7.05 -14.04
CA PRO A 165 8.44 7.89 -14.35
C PRO A 165 9.69 7.68 -13.48
N LEU A 166 9.56 6.96 -12.36
CA LEU A 166 10.69 6.61 -11.48
C LEU A 166 11.40 5.33 -11.90
N PHE A 167 10.79 4.50 -12.76
CA PHE A 167 11.40 3.27 -13.24
C PHE A 167 12.45 3.60 -14.30
N LYS A 168 13.59 2.93 -14.22
CA LYS A 168 14.76 3.10 -15.10
C LYS A 168 14.80 2.07 -16.22
N LYS A 169 13.91 1.08 -16.20
CA LYS A 169 13.82 -0.05 -17.14
C LYS A 169 12.38 -0.49 -17.27
#